data_AF-A0A968TNG8-F1
#
_entry.id   AF-A0A968TNG8-F1
#
_cell.length_a   1.000
_cell.length_b   1.000
_cell.length_c   1.000
_cell.angle_alpha   90.00
_cell.angle_beta   90.00
_cell.angle_gamma   90.00
#
_symmetry.space_group_name_H-M   'P 1'
#
loop_
_entity.id
_entity.type
_entity.pdbx_description
1 polymer ?
#
loop_
_entity_poly.entity_id
_entity_poly.type
_entity_poly.pdbx_seq_one_letter_code
_entity_poly.pdbx_strand_id
1 'polypeptide(L)'
;MQPEAIIAGCRQVRRPIELADCVVDIRAATTDPTETDILNSCRRSLLPRRYGNCVVGLARSTEISGVSALGSCIQAGDRPRNLRPSFVPASQPIPTTPRSGVSTEGANAESQGIPLR
;
A
#
# COMPACT_ATOMS: atom_id res chain seq x y z
N MET A 1 -9.99 23.72 7.94
CA MET A 1 -8.66 23.08 7.96
C MET A 1 -7.65 24.17 8.28
N GLN A 2 -6.78 24.00 9.28
CA GLN A 2 -5.81 25.04 9.64
C GLN A 2 -4.53 24.91 8.79
N PRO A 3 -3.98 26.02 8.26
CA PRO A 3 -2.85 25.98 7.31
C PRO A 3 -1.56 25.41 7.92
N GLU A 4 -1.32 25.60 9.22
CA GLU A 4 -0.15 25.05 9.92
C GLU A 4 -0.16 23.52 9.99
N ALA A 5 -1.35 22.91 10.09
CA ALA A 5 -1.50 21.46 10.12
C ALA A 5 -1.12 20.81 8.77
N ILE A 6 -1.42 21.50 7.66
CA ILE A 6 -1.04 21.06 6.31
C ILE A 6 0.48 21.09 6.17
N ILE A 7 1.11 22.22 6.51
CA ILE A 7 2.57 22.39 6.38
C ILE A 7 3.31 21.40 7.29
N ALA A 8 2.83 21.19 8.52
CA ALA A 8 3.39 20.19 9.42
C ALA A 8 3.28 18.77 8.85
N GLY A 9 2.13 18.43 8.25
CA GLY A 9 1.92 17.16 7.57
C GLY A 9 2.91 16.94 6.41
N CYS A 10 3.12 17.96 5.58
CA CYS A 10 4.07 17.91 4.47
C CYS A 10 5.54 17.77 4.92
N ARG A 11 5.92 18.40 6.04
CA ARG A 11 7.28 18.29 6.59
C ARG A 11 7.59 16.94 7.23
N GLN A 12 6.57 16.21 7.67
CA GLN A 12 6.72 14.93 8.36
C GLN A 12 6.83 13.73 7.41
N VAL A 13 6.47 13.88 6.14
CA VAL A 13 6.50 12.79 5.16
C VAL A 13 7.80 12.77 4.37
N ARG A 14 8.31 11.57 4.05
CA ARG A 14 9.50 11.41 3.19
C ARG A 14 9.21 11.66 1.71
N ARG A 15 7.94 11.70 1.31
CA ARG A 15 7.48 11.79 -0.10
C ARG A 15 6.40 12.87 -0.24
N PRO A 16 6.73 14.16 -0.09
CA PRO A 16 5.74 15.24 -0.08
C PRO A 16 5.00 15.40 -1.42
N ILE A 17 5.67 15.15 -2.55
CA ILE A 17 5.04 15.21 -3.88
C ILE A 17 3.98 14.11 -4.02
N GLU A 18 4.32 12.86 -3.66
CA GLU A 18 3.34 11.76 -3.71
C GLU A 18 2.18 11.96 -2.74
N LEU A 19 2.43 12.61 -1.59
CA LEU A 19 1.37 12.98 -0.66
C LEU A 19 0.40 14.00 -1.30
N ALA A 20 0.93 15.02 -1.97
CA ALA A 20 0.12 16.03 -2.67
C ALA A 20 -0.73 15.39 -3.78
N ASP A 21 -0.11 14.57 -4.65
CA ASP A 21 -0.81 13.82 -5.69
C ASP A 21 -1.96 12.99 -5.08
N CYS A 22 -1.67 12.23 -4.02
CA CYS A 22 -2.66 11.41 -3.33
C CYS A 22 -3.87 12.22 -2.85
N VAL A 23 -3.64 13.38 -2.22
CA VAL A 23 -4.72 14.21 -1.68
C VAL A 23 -5.57 14.81 -2.80
N VAL A 24 -4.93 15.35 -3.84
CA VAL A 24 -5.61 15.99 -4.97
C VAL A 24 -6.44 14.97 -5.76
N ASP A 25 -5.86 13.81 -6.06
CA ASP A 25 -6.53 12.76 -6.85
C ASP A 25 -7.76 12.20 -6.12
N ILE A 26 -7.64 11.93 -4.82
CA ILE A 26 -8.76 11.43 -4.01
C ILE A 26 -9.85 12.50 -3.90
N ARG A 27 -9.48 13.76 -3.66
CA ARG A 27 -10.46 14.85 -3.56
C ARG A 27 -11.21 15.06 -4.87
N ALA A 28 -10.57 14.84 -6.01
CA ALA A 28 -11.22 14.91 -7.32
C ALA A 28 -12.13 13.70 -7.60
N ALA A 29 -11.86 12.54 -6.99
CA ALA A 29 -12.60 11.30 -7.23
C ALA A 29 -13.71 11.00 -6.20
N THR A 30 -13.72 11.69 -5.07
CA THR A 30 -14.63 11.40 -3.94
C THR A 30 -15.21 12.69 -3.36
N THR A 31 -16.45 12.65 -2.88
CA THR A 31 -17.14 13.82 -2.32
C THR A 31 -17.43 13.70 -0.83
N ASP A 32 -17.45 12.49 -0.28
CA ASP A 32 -17.84 12.19 1.09
C ASP A 32 -16.74 12.31 2.16
N PRO A 33 -15.46 11.90 1.96
CA PRO A 33 -14.44 12.06 2.98
C PRO A 33 -14.04 13.53 3.13
N THR A 34 -13.72 13.94 4.36
CA THR A 34 -13.20 15.28 4.61
C THR A 34 -11.75 15.41 4.12
N GLU A 35 -11.32 16.63 3.79
CA GLU A 35 -9.92 16.90 3.40
C GLU A 35 -8.92 16.47 4.48
N THR A 36 -9.31 16.55 5.75
CA THR A 36 -8.52 16.08 6.88
C THR A 36 -8.38 14.56 6.89
N ASP A 37 -9.45 13.82 6.59
CA ASP A 37 -9.43 12.35 6.51
C ASP A 37 -8.56 11.86 5.36
N ILE A 38 -8.67 12.52 4.20
CA ILE A 38 -7.83 12.24 3.03
C ILE A 38 -6.37 12.49 3.38
N LEU A 39 -6.02 13.67 3.92
CA LEU A 39 -4.65 14.01 4.29
C LEU A 39 -4.07 13.02 5.30
N ASN A 40 -4.83 12.69 6.35
CA ASN A 40 -4.40 11.74 7.36
C ASN A 40 -4.18 10.34 6.78
N SER A 41 -5.05 9.89 5.88
CA SER A 41 -4.93 8.57 5.26
C SER A 41 -3.74 8.50 4.29
N CYS A 42 -3.56 9.52 3.44
CA CYS A 42 -2.41 9.63 2.55
C CYS A 42 -1.09 9.68 3.34
N ARG A 43 -1.04 10.39 4.48
CA ARG A 43 0.16 10.49 5.34
C ARG A 43 0.49 9.18 6.06
N ARG A 44 -0.52 8.39 6.42
CA ARG A 44 -0.33 7.07 7.05
C ARG A 44 0.17 6.01 6.07
N SER A 45 -0.05 6.21 4.77
CA SER A 45 0.45 5.31 3.74
C SER A 45 1.96 5.43 3.58
N LEU A 46 2.65 4.28 3.50
CA LEU A 46 4.07 4.22 3.14
C LEU A 46 4.31 4.55 1.65
N LEU A 47 3.27 4.41 0.81
CA LEU A 47 3.30 4.65 -0.63
C LEU A 47 2.07 5.47 -1.03
N PRO A 48 2.09 6.80 -0.80
CA PRO A 48 0.92 7.66 -0.99
C PRO A 48 0.33 7.57 -2.40
N ARG A 49 1.16 7.57 -3.45
CA ARG A 49 0.68 7.45 -4.83
C ARG A 49 -0.05 6.13 -5.10
N ARG A 50 0.49 5.01 -4.62
CA ARG A 50 -0.16 3.69 -4.78
C ARG A 50 -1.48 3.62 -4.01
N TYR A 51 -1.52 4.22 -2.83
CA TYR A 51 -2.74 4.32 -2.03
C TYR A 51 -3.81 5.17 -2.73
N GLY A 52 -3.45 6.35 -3.24
CA GLY A 52 -4.35 7.20 -4.03
C GLY A 52 -4.96 6.47 -5.22
N ASN A 53 -4.14 5.76 -6.00
CA ASN A 53 -4.62 4.95 -7.13
C ASN A 53 -5.62 3.87 -6.70
N CYS A 54 -5.40 3.22 -5.55
CA CYS A 54 -6.35 2.24 -5.02
C CYS A 54 -7.70 2.90 -4.70
N VAL A 55 -7.69 4.03 -3.97
CA VAL A 55 -8.90 4.73 -3.54
C VAL A 55 -9.69 5.26 -4.74
N VAL A 56 -9.00 5.92 -5.69
CA VAL A 56 -9.60 6.43 -6.92
C VAL A 56 -10.17 5.30 -7.77
N GLY A 57 -9.43 4.20 -7.90
CA GLY A 57 -9.89 3.02 -8.61
C GLY A 57 -11.15 2.44 -7.99
N LEU A 58 -11.19 2.28 -6.67
CA LEU A 58 -12.32 1.71 -5.95
C LEU A 58 -13.55 2.62 -6.00
N ALA A 59 -13.36 3.92 -5.77
CA ALA A 59 -14.43 4.92 -5.84
C ALA A 59 -15.06 5.06 -7.24
N ARG A 60 -14.30 4.78 -8.30
CA ARG A 60 -14.79 4.82 -9.69
C ARG A 60 -15.38 3.49 -10.19
N SER A 61 -14.89 2.36 -9.68
CA SER A 61 -15.26 1.03 -10.18
C SER A 61 -16.38 0.37 -9.38
N THR A 62 -16.68 0.86 -8.18
CA THR A 62 -17.67 0.28 -7.28
C THR A 62 -18.55 1.37 -6.68
N GLU A 63 -19.76 1.01 -6.24
CA GLU A 63 -20.66 1.91 -5.50
C GLU A 63 -20.24 2.06 -4.02
N ILE A 64 -18.97 1.85 -3.70
CA ILE A 64 -18.43 1.98 -2.34
C ILE A 64 -18.13 3.46 -2.08
N SER A 65 -18.53 3.95 -0.90
CA SER A 65 -18.26 5.34 -0.50
C SER A 65 -16.76 5.64 -0.41
N GLY A 66 -16.35 6.89 -0.64
CA GLY A 66 -14.96 7.32 -0.53
C GLY A 66 -14.37 7.03 0.85
N VAL A 67 -15.14 7.23 1.93
CA VAL A 67 -14.72 6.87 3.29
C VAL A 67 -14.43 5.37 3.42
N SER A 68 -15.28 4.52 2.85
CA SER A 68 -15.06 3.07 2.87
C SER A 68 -13.85 2.69 2.02
N ALA A 69 -13.67 3.32 0.87
CA ALA A 69 -12.52 3.12 0.00
C ALA A 69 -11.19 3.48 0.68
N LEU A 70 -11.15 4.60 1.42
CA LEU A 70 -9.99 4.99 2.23
C LEU A 70 -9.59 3.87 3.22
N GLY A 71 -10.58 3.25 3.86
CA GLY A 71 -10.40 2.14 4.81
C GLY A 71 -9.93 0.85 4.14
N SER A 72 -10.55 0.43 3.04
CA SER A 72 -10.16 -0.79 2.33
C SER A 72 -8.73 -0.72 1.81
N CYS A 73 -8.32 0.44 1.26
CA CYS A 73 -7.00 0.62 0.67
C CYS A 73 -5.86 0.69 1.70
N ILE A 74 -6.13 1.09 2.95
CA ILE A 74 -5.09 1.14 3.98
C ILE A 74 -4.79 -0.26 4.54
N GLN A 75 -5.82 -1.10 4.66
CA GLN A 75 -5.69 -2.49 5.13
C GLN A 75 -4.94 -3.36 4.12
N ALA A 76 -5.12 -3.13 2.81
CA ALA A 76 -4.41 -3.87 1.76
C ALA A 76 -2.88 -3.65 1.77
N GLY A 77 -2.40 -2.59 2.43
CA GLY A 77 -0.98 -2.27 2.55
C GLY A 77 -0.29 -2.83 3.81
N ASP A 78 -1.04 -3.31 4.80
CA ASP A 78 -0.48 -3.82 6.05
C ASP A 78 0.19 -5.18 5.80
N ARG A 79 1.52 -5.16 5.62
CA ARG A 79 2.31 -6.40 5.65
C ARG A 79 2.21 -7.01 7.05
N PRO A 80 2.07 -8.35 7.16
CA PRO A 80 2.09 -9.00 8.47
C PRO A 80 3.38 -8.65 9.19
N ARG A 81 3.25 -7.97 10.34
CA ARG A 81 4.39 -7.51 11.16
C ARG A 81 5.17 -8.67 11.79
N ASN A 82 4.60 -9.89 11.74
CA ASN A 82 5.12 -11.10 12.37
C ASN A 82 5.71 -12.09 11.35
N LEU A 83 6.29 -11.62 10.24
CA LEU A 83 7.04 -12.47 9.31
C LEU A 83 8.47 -12.79 9.78
N ARG A 84 8.94 -12.16 10.86
CA ARG A 84 10.19 -12.56 11.48
C ARG A 84 9.94 -13.79 12.32
N PRO A 85 10.66 -14.90 12.08
CA PRO A 85 10.67 -16.01 13.01
C PRO A 85 11.04 -15.46 14.39
N SER A 86 10.16 -15.61 15.38
CA SER A 86 10.47 -15.38 16.80
C SER A 86 11.40 -16.45 17.36
N PHE A 87 11.65 -17.51 16.57
CA PHE A 87 12.55 -18.58 16.88
C PHE A 87 13.76 -18.54 15.94
N VAL A 88 14.92 -18.19 16.50
CA VAL A 88 16.21 -18.54 15.92
C VAL A 88 16.59 -19.89 16.54
N PRO A 89 16.58 -21.01 15.80
CA PRO A 89 17.04 -22.28 16.34
C PRO A 89 18.52 -22.14 16.75
N ALA A 90 18.82 -22.24 18.04
CA ALA A 90 20.20 -22.16 18.56
C ALA A 90 21.10 -23.32 18.06
N SER A 91 20.52 -24.30 17.39
CA SER A 91 21.18 -25.52 16.92
C SER A 91 21.51 -25.52 15.42
N GLN A 92 21.31 -24.43 14.69
CA GLN A 92 21.78 -24.33 13.30
C GLN A 92 23.11 -23.55 13.21
N PRO A 93 24.16 -24.13 12.59
CA PRO A 93 25.38 -23.39 12.33
C PRO A 93 25.07 -22.23 11.37
N ILE A 94 25.61 -21.05 11.67
CA ILE A 94 25.53 -19.88 10.80
C ILE A 94 26.18 -20.26 9.46
N PRO A 95 25.47 -20.19 8.31
CA PRO A 95 26.08 -20.44 7.02
C PRO A 95 27.13 -19.36 6.75
N THR A 96 28.40 -19.72 6.81
CA THR A 96 29.54 -18.82 6.57
C THR A 96 29.90 -18.69 5.08
N THR A 97 29.18 -19.38 4.20
CA THR A 97 29.40 -19.32 2.75
C THR A 97 28.40 -18.35 2.10
N PRO A 98 28.86 -17.40 1.29
CA PRO A 98 27.98 -16.64 0.42
C PRO A 98 27.21 -17.61 -0.47
N ARG A 99 25.88 -17.51 -0.48
CA ARG A 99 25.03 -18.29 -1.39
C ARG A 99 25.27 -17.79 -2.81
N SER A 100 26.32 -18.28 -3.45
CA SER A 100 26.47 -18.21 -4.91
C SER A 100 25.31 -18.95 -5.54
N GLY A 101 24.49 -18.20 -6.29
CA GLY A 101 23.52 -18.66 -7.30
C GLY A 101 22.73 -19.93 -7.02
N VAL A 102 21.43 -19.81 -6.77
CA VAL A 102 20.52 -20.91 -7.12
C VAL A 102 20.14 -20.74 -8.59
N SER A 103 20.76 -21.56 -9.42
CA SER A 103 20.31 -21.83 -10.78
C SER A 103 18.95 -22.54 -10.77
N THR A 104 18.18 -22.17 -11.78
CA THR A 104 17.04 -22.83 -12.45
C THR A 104 16.72 -24.29 -12.15
N GLU A 105 15.40 -24.56 -12.20
CA GLU A 105 14.63 -25.76 -12.64
C GLU A 105 13.47 -25.97 -11.63
N GLY A 106 12.19 -25.88 -11.97
CA GLY A 106 11.49 -26.24 -13.21
C GLY A 106 10.66 -27.49 -12.95
N ALA A 107 9.41 -27.36 -12.47
CA ALA A 107 8.43 -28.47 -12.44
C ALA A 107 6.98 -27.96 -12.43
N ASN A 108 6.34 -28.08 -13.60
CA ASN A 108 4.92 -28.23 -13.93
C ASN A 108 3.83 -27.57 -13.05
N ALA A 109 3.08 -26.64 -13.67
CA ALA A 109 1.66 -26.46 -13.40
C ALA A 109 0.91 -26.43 -14.73
N GLU A 110 -0.08 -27.32 -14.85
CA GLU A 110 -0.90 -27.58 -16.04
C GLU A 110 -1.65 -26.32 -16.53
N SER A 111 -1.66 -26.17 -17.85
CA SER A 111 -2.39 -25.14 -18.58
C SER A 111 -3.86 -25.53 -18.69
N GLN A 112 -4.73 -24.98 -17.85
CA GLN A 112 -6.17 -24.95 -18.10
C GLN A 112 -6.57 -23.60 -18.68
N GLY A 113 -6.94 -23.62 -19.97
CA GLY A 113 -7.40 -22.46 -20.71
C GLY A 113 -8.70 -21.89 -20.15
N ILE A 114 -8.79 -20.57 -20.14
CA ILE A 114 -9.99 -19.81 -19.79
C ILE A 114 -10.80 -19.60 -21.09
N PRO A 115 -12.06 -20.05 -21.21
CA PRO A 115 -12.87 -19.74 -22.37
C PRO A 115 -13.35 -18.28 -22.29
N LEU A 116 -13.00 -17.49 -23.31
CA LEU A 116 -13.67 -16.23 -23.65
C LEU A 116 -15.05 -16.59 -24.21
N ARG A 117 -16.10 -16.01 -23.64
CA ARG A 117 -17.46 -16.04 -24.19
C ARG A 117 -18.06 -14.64 -24.10
#